data_AF-A0A1H7LP43-F1
#
_entry.id   AF-A0A1H7LP43-F1
#
_cell.length_a   1.000
_cell.length_b   1.000
_cell.length_c   1.000
_cell.angle_alpha   90.00
_cell.angle_beta   90.00
_cell.angle_gamma   90.00
#
_symmetry.space_group_name_H-M   'P 1'
#
loop_
_entity.id
_entity.type
_entity.pdbx_description
1 polymer ?
#
loop_
_entity_poly.entity_id
_entity_poly.type
_entity_poly.pdbx_seq_one_letter_code
_entity_poly.pdbx_strand_id
1 'polypeptide(L)' 'MSTLSAFNECTKANTRAALYWLDRLYALRNFDFTDVLASVADKLMSQTARDFAYAILTINRDRLLTLEAGLLFY' A
#
# COMPACT_ATOMS: atom_id res chain seq x y z
N MET A 1 2.52 15.06 6.06
CA MET A 1 1.67 14.61 4.95
C MET A 1 1.41 13.12 5.15
N SER A 2 0.15 12.70 5.32
CA SER A 2 -0.19 11.28 5.52
C SER A 2 -0.27 10.55 4.16
N THR A 3 -0.11 9.23 4.16
CA THR A 3 -0.30 8.37 2.96
C THR A 3 -1.64 8.68 2.27
N LEU A 4 -2.67 8.89 3.07
CA LEU A 4 -4.02 9.26 2.62
C LEU A 4 -4.05 10.60 1.89
N SER A 5 -3.45 11.65 2.48
CA SER A 5 -3.40 12.97 1.85
C SER A 5 -2.58 12.97 0.55
N ALA A 6 -1.50 12.19 0.49
CA ALA A 6 -0.68 12.10 -0.71
C ALA A 6 -1.43 11.42 -1.86
N PHE A 7 -2.13 10.32 -1.56
CA PHE A 7 -2.92 9.61 -2.56
C PHE A 7 -4.07 10.49 -3.10
N ASN A 8 -4.80 11.19 -2.23
CA ASN A 8 -5.90 12.09 -2.63
C ASN A 8 -5.44 13.25 -3.52
N GLU A 9 -4.23 13.78 -3.33
CA GLU A 9 -3.69 14.79 -4.24
C GLU A 9 -3.30 14.19 -5.59
N CYS A 10 -2.75 12.98 -5.60
CA CYS A 10 -2.39 12.28 -6.84
C CYS A 10 -3.62 11.84 -7.66
N THR A 11 -4.73 11.47 -7.01
CA THR A 11 -5.95 11.02 -7.70
C THR A 11 -6.61 12.14 -8.49
N LYS A 12 -6.55 13.40 -8.02
CA LYS A 12 -7.06 14.58 -8.74
C LYS A 12 -6.41 14.76 -10.11
N ALA A 13 -5.16 14.33 -10.28
CA ALA A 13 -4.45 14.43 -11.55
C ALA A 13 -4.88 13.35 -12.55
N ASN A 14 -5.23 12.14 -12.08
CA ASN A 14 -5.65 11.03 -12.94
C ASN A 14 -6.42 9.95 -12.17
N THR A 15 -7.75 10.07 -12.14
CA THR A 15 -8.65 9.12 -11.45
C THR A 15 -8.55 7.69 -11.99
N ARG A 16 -8.35 7.51 -13.31
CA ARG A 16 -8.24 6.17 -13.92
C ARG A 16 -6.99 5.44 -13.44
N ALA A 17 -5.85 6.14 -13.37
CA ALA A 17 -4.63 5.57 -12.82
C ALA A 17 -4.81 5.20 -11.34
N ALA A 18 -5.50 6.04 -10.57
CA ALA A 18 -5.79 5.76 -9.17
C ALA A 18 -6.62 4.49 -8.98
N LEU A 19 -7.72 4.34 -9.72
CA LEU A 19 -8.56 3.14 -9.68
C LEU A 19 -7.79 1.88 -10.11
N TYR A 20 -6.99 1.97 -11.17
CA TYR A 20 -6.13 0.87 -11.60
C TYR A 20 -5.18 0.41 -10.47
N TRP A 21 -4.50 1.34 -9.80
CA TRP A 21 -3.57 0.98 -8.72
C TRP A 21 -4.28 0.49 -7.46
N LEU A 22 -5.48 0.97 -7.14
CA LEU A 22 -6.30 0.44 -6.05
C LEU A 22 -6.74 -0.99 -6.33
N ASP A 23 -7.18 -1.30 -7.55
CA ASP A 23 -7.53 -2.67 -7.94
C ASP A 23 -6.33 -3.62 -7.82
N ARG A 24 -5.15 -3.18 -8.29
CA ARG A 24 -3.90 -3.95 -8.11
C ARG A 24 -3.56 -4.14 -6.64
N LEU A 25 -3.78 -3.13 -5.80
CA LEU A 25 -3.53 -3.18 -4.37
C LEU A 25 -4.52 -4.12 -3.65
N TYR A 26 -5.78 -4.15 -4.08
CA TYR A 26 -6.82 -5.05 -3.57
C TYR A 26 -6.49 -6.52 -3.87
N ALA A 27 -5.89 -6.79 -5.03
CA ALA A 27 -5.46 -8.13 -5.41
C ALA A 27 -4.25 -8.67 -4.60
N LEU A 28 -3.53 -7.82 -3.85
CA LEU A 28 -2.38 -8.24 -3.06
C LEU A 28 -2.80 -8.92 -1.76
N ARG A 29 -2.27 -10.12 -1.55
CA ARG A 29 -2.44 -10.92 -0.34
C ARG A 29 -1.35 -10.58 0.66
N ASN A 30 -1.60 -10.87 1.93
CA ASN A 30 -0.64 -10.58 3.00
C ASN A 30 0.73 -11.23 2.78
N PHE A 31 0.75 -12.42 2.19
CA PHE A 31 2.02 -13.12 1.94
C PHE A 31 2.84 -12.47 0.81
N ASP A 32 2.23 -11.70 -0.08
CA ASP A 32 2.98 -10.99 -1.13
C ASP A 32 3.94 -9.96 -0.47
N PHE A 33 3.57 -9.39 0.68
CA PHE A 33 4.45 -8.53 1.46
C PHE A 33 5.57 -9.30 2.15
N THR A 34 5.27 -10.47 2.73
CA THR A 34 6.29 -11.29 3.39
C THR A 34 7.33 -11.79 2.39
N ASP A 35 6.90 -12.16 1.17
CA ASP A 35 7.80 -12.67 0.13
C ASP A 35 8.77 -11.58 -0.36
N VAL A 36 8.26 -10.36 -0.59
CA VAL A 36 9.10 -9.21 -0.95
C VAL A 36 10.09 -8.91 0.16
N LEU A 37 9.63 -8.86 1.41
CA LEU A 37 10.50 -8.57 2.54
C LEU A 37 11.53 -9.68 2.71
N ALA A 38 11.16 -10.96 2.60
CA ALA A 38 12.05 -12.12 2.73
C ALA A 38 13.16 -12.13 1.67
N SER A 39 12.93 -11.55 0.49
CA SER A 39 13.96 -11.45 -0.57
C SER A 39 15.14 -10.53 -0.21
N VAL A 40 14.97 -9.63 0.77
CA VAL A 40 16.05 -8.75 1.24
C VAL A 40 17.06 -9.57 2.03
N ALA A 41 18.36 -9.40 1.77
CA ALA A 41 19.40 -10.13 2.51
C ALA A 41 19.45 -9.71 4.00
N ASP A 42 19.68 -10.65 4.91
CA ASP A 42 19.71 -10.41 6.36
C ASP A 42 20.73 -9.34 6.79
N LYS A 43 21.84 -9.23 6.06
CA LYS A 43 22.85 -8.18 6.29
C LYS A 43 22.35 -6.76 6.02
N LEU A 44 21.25 -6.60 5.29
CA LEU A 44 20.65 -5.33 4.91
C LEU A 44 19.39 -5.00 5.73
N MET A 45 18.72 -6.01 6.28
CA MET A 45 17.47 -5.82 7.01
C MET A 45 17.35 -6.83 8.15
N SER A 46 17.36 -6.32 9.38
CA SER A 46 17.12 -7.13 10.57
C SER A 46 15.69 -7.68 10.60
N GLN A 47 15.45 -8.74 11.37
CA GLN A 47 14.10 -9.29 11.54
C GLN A 47 13.13 -8.23 12.08
N THR A 48 13.52 -7.43 13.07
CA THR A 48 12.70 -6.34 13.61
C THR A 48 12.33 -5.30 12.54
N ALA A 49 13.25 -4.98 11.62
CA ALA A 49 12.96 -4.08 10.52
C ALA A 49 11.97 -4.70 9.51
N ARG A 50 12.05 -6.02 9.26
CA ARG A 50 11.08 -6.75 8.44
C ARG A 50 9.69 -6.71 9.08
N ASP A 51 9.60 -7.01 10.37
CA ASP A 51 8.33 -7.02 11.12
C ASP A 51 7.67 -5.63 11.10
N PHE A 52 8.47 -4.58 11.32
CA PHE A 52 8.02 -3.20 11.25
C PHE A 52 7.54 -2.84 9.83
N ALA A 53 8.33 -3.17 8.80
CA ALA A 53 7.96 -2.89 7.41
C ALA A 53 6.66 -3.59 7.02
N TYR A 54 6.50 -4.86 7.40
CA TYR A 54 5.28 -5.63 7.18
C TYR A 54 4.06 -4.96 7.82
N ALA A 55 4.17 -4.56 9.09
CA ALA A 55 3.09 -3.88 9.79
C ALA A 55 2.70 -2.55 9.11
N ILE A 56 3.68 -1.74 8.72
CA ILE A 56 3.45 -0.46 8.04
C ILE A 56 2.81 -0.66 6.67
N LEU A 57 3.28 -1.62 5.87
CA LEU A 57 2.69 -1.93 4.56
C LEU A 57 1.23 -2.36 4.68
N THR A 58 0.93 -3.21 5.67
CA THR A 58 -0.43 -3.68 5.94
C THR A 58 -1.35 -2.51 6.34
N ILE A 59 -0.92 -1.69 7.32
CA ILE A 59 -1.68 -0.52 7.77
C ILE A 59 -1.94 0.45 6.61
N ASN A 60 -0.93 0.69 5.76
CA ASN A 60 -1.07 1.59 4.63
C ASN A 60 -1.97 1.04 3.53
N ARG A 61 -1.89 -0.27 3.23
CA ARG A 61 -2.81 -0.93 2.29
C ARG A 61 -4.25 -0.74 2.76
N ASP A 62 -4.52 -1.10 4.01
CA ASP A 62 -5.89 -1.07 4.54
C ASP A 62 -6.43 0.37 4.53
N ARG A 63 -5.60 1.37 4.89
CA ARG A 63 -5.96 2.79 4.76
C ARG A 63 -6.29 3.20 3.32
N LEU A 64 -5.47 2.78 2.36
CA LEU A 64 -5.69 3.13 0.95
C LEU A 64 -6.93 2.45 0.38
N LEU A 65 -7.21 1.20 0.73
CA LEU A 65 -8.41 0.50 0.25
C LEU A 65 -9.71 1.10 0.82
N THR A 66 -9.68 1.77 1.98
CA THR A 66 -10.87 2.53 2.44
C THR A 66 -11.24 3.72 1.54
N LEU A 67 -10.33 4.18 0.65
CA LEU A 67 -10.60 5.27 -0.30
C LEU A 67 -11.40 4.86 -1.52
N GLU A 68 -11.37 3.58 -1.90
CA GLU A 68 -12.12 3.08 -3.06
C GLU A 68 -13.61 3.42 -2.92
N ALA A 69 -14.15 3.28 -1.71
CA ALA A 69 -15.51 3.66 -1.39
C ALA A 69 -15.81 5.16 -1.60
N GLY A 70 -14.82 6.05 -1.49
CA GLY A 70 -15.00 7.50 -1.68
C GLY A 70 -14.82 7.98 -3.13
N LEU A 71 -14.02 7.25 -3.93
CA LEU A 71 -13.74 7.59 -5.33
C LEU A 71 -14.84 7.12 -6.30
N LEU A 72 -15.68 6.17 -5.91
CA LEU A 72 -16.83 5.71 -6.71
C LEU A 72 -18.00 6.72 -6.76
N PHE A 73 -17.95 7.78 -5.95
CA PHE A 73 -18.99 8.81 -5.86
C PHE A 73 -18.60 10.18 -6.47
N TYR A 74 -17.45 10.26 -7.15
CA TYR A 74 -16.97 11.42 -7.91
C TYR A 74 -16.81 11.09 -9.39
#